data_AF-A0A5B7Y9N4-F1
#
_entry.id   AF-A0A5B7Y9N4-F1
#
_cell.length_a   1.000
_cell.length_b   1.000
_cell.length_c   1.000
_cell.angle_alpha   90.00
_cell.angle_beta   90.00
_cell.angle_gamma   90.00
#
_symmetry.space_group_name_H-M   'P 1'
#
loop_
_entity.id
_entity.type
_entity.pdbx_description
1 polymer ?
#
loop_
_entity_poly.entity_id
_entity_poly.type
_entity_poly.pdbx_seq_one_letter_code
_entity_poly.pdbx_strand_id
1 'polypeptide(L)'
;MIIFYDGHCPLCRAEMRHLRNHDDDNIIQYEDIQQEDFSERYPDLNWDDLNNRIHVKLPDGTFLEGLDATHAAWKKVGKGWLYAPLRWPVVRHVADKAYLAFAKHRYKISYWLTGQKRGPECGGKHE
;
A
#
# COMPACT_ATOMS: atom_id res chain seq x y z
N MET A 1 -1.77 -13.49 1.99
CA MET A 1 -0.65 -12.65 1.46
C MET A 1 -0.42 -11.53 2.44
N ILE A 2 0.76 -10.89 2.46
CA ILE A 2 1.04 -9.78 3.39
C ILE A 2 1.23 -8.50 2.59
N ILE A 3 0.49 -7.44 2.91
CA ILE A 3 0.66 -6.10 2.35
C ILE A 3 1.35 -5.20 3.37
N PHE A 4 2.46 -4.59 2.98
CA PHE A 4 3.23 -3.63 3.75
C PHE A 4 2.92 -2.22 3.26
N TYR A 5 2.51 -1.35 4.17
CA TYR A 5 2.11 0.02 3.84
C TYR A 5 2.62 1.03 4.88
N ASP A 6 2.67 2.31 4.49
CA ASP A 6 3.01 3.43 5.36
C ASP A 6 1.75 4.01 6.01
N GLY A 7 1.56 3.73 7.31
CA GLY A 7 0.49 4.28 8.12
C GLY A 7 0.55 5.80 8.30
N HIS A 8 1.69 6.47 8.12
CA HIS A 8 1.76 7.94 8.19
C HIS A 8 1.29 8.64 6.92
N CYS A 9 1.05 7.90 5.82
CA CYS A 9 0.56 8.45 4.56
C CYS A 9 -0.98 8.35 4.49
N PRO A 10 -1.72 9.49 4.49
CA PRO A 10 -3.19 9.47 4.45
C PRO A 10 -3.76 8.73 3.22
N LEU A 11 -3.11 8.83 2.05
CA LEU A 11 -3.53 8.10 0.86
C LEU A 11 -3.34 6.59 1.01
N CYS A 12 -2.19 6.15 1.53
CA CYS A 12 -1.94 4.72 1.75
C CYS A 12 -2.95 4.16 2.76
N ARG A 13 -3.21 4.87 3.87
CA ARG A 13 -4.24 4.49 4.84
C ARG A 13 -5.63 4.41 4.22
N ALA A 14 -6.01 5.39 3.40
CA ALA A 14 -7.30 5.37 2.71
C ALA A 14 -7.42 4.16 1.79
N GLU A 15 -6.39 3.86 0.99
CA GLU A 15 -6.38 2.68 0.11
C GLU A 15 -6.46 1.38 0.93
N MET A 16 -5.72 1.25 2.04
CA MET A 16 -5.82 0.07 2.91
C MET A 16 -7.20 -0.07 3.56
N ARG A 17 -7.83 1.03 3.96
CA ARG A 17 -9.21 1.02 4.48
C ARG A 17 -10.19 0.53 3.43
N HIS A 18 -10.10 1.01 2.19
CA HIS A 18 -10.93 0.54 1.10
C HIS A 18 -10.70 -0.93 0.79
N LEU A 19 -9.44 -1.37 0.81
CA LEU A 19 -9.08 -2.75 0.56
C LEU A 19 -9.63 -3.68 1.67
N ARG A 20 -9.48 -3.30 2.96
CA ARG A 20 -10.04 -4.05 4.10
C ARG A 20 -11.55 -4.19 4.02
N ASN A 21 -12.26 -3.14 3.60
CA ASN A 21 -13.71 -3.17 3.41
C ASN A 21 -14.17 -4.14 2.30
N HIS A 22 -13.26 -4.63 1.47
CA HIS A 22 -13.53 -5.62 0.43
C HIS A 22 -12.85 -6.97 0.68
N ASP A 23 -12.03 -7.07 1.74
CA ASP A 23 -11.40 -8.31 2.17
C ASP A 23 -12.29 -9.07 3.15
N ASP A 24 -13.52 -9.40 2.71
CA ASP A 24 -14.53 -10.07 3.55
C ASP A 24 -14.02 -11.41 4.11
N ASP A 25 -13.18 -12.11 3.34
CA ASP A 25 -12.59 -13.39 3.70
C ASP A 25 -11.31 -13.27 4.54
N ASN A 26 -10.85 -12.05 4.86
CA ASN A 26 -9.61 -11.77 5.62
C ASN A 26 -8.38 -12.51 5.05
N ILE A 27 -8.24 -12.54 3.73
CA ILE A 27 -7.17 -13.27 3.02
C ILE A 27 -5.87 -12.46 2.89
N ILE A 28 -5.92 -11.17 3.24
CA ILE A 28 -4.79 -10.25 3.24
C ILE A 28 -4.42 -9.90 4.68
N GLN A 29 -3.15 -10.12 5.03
CA GLN A 29 -2.56 -9.61 6.26
C GLN A 29 -1.99 -8.21 5.98
N TYR A 30 -2.36 -7.24 6.81
CA TYR A 30 -2.00 -5.84 6.64
C TYR A 30 -0.97 -5.45 7.69
N GLU A 31 0.20 -5.01 7.24
CA GLU A 31 1.32 -4.65 8.09
C GLU A 31 1.69 -3.19 7.87
N ASP A 32 1.56 -2.39 8.93
CA ASP A 32 2.06 -1.02 8.94
C ASP A 32 3.55 -1.03 9.28
N ILE A 33 4.35 -0.50 8.36
CA ILE A 33 5.80 -0.39 8.53
C ILE A 33 6.19 0.67 9.56
N GLN A 34 5.28 1.58 9.93
CA GLN A 34 5.55 2.63 10.92
C GLN A 34 5.47 2.13 12.38
N GLN A 35 5.09 0.87 12.60
CA GLN A 35 5.05 0.27 13.93
C GLN A 35 6.44 0.11 14.52
N GLU A 36 6.59 0.38 15.82
CA GLU A 36 7.88 0.33 16.52
C GLU A 36 8.50 -1.08 16.53
N ASP A 37 7.65 -2.11 16.55
CA ASP A 37 8.04 -3.52 16.56
C ASP A 37 8.29 -4.10 15.14
N PHE A 38 8.14 -3.29 14.08
CA PHE A 38 8.22 -3.77 12.69
C PHE A 38 9.59 -4.40 12.39
N SER A 39 10.67 -3.73 12.77
CA SER A 39 12.04 -4.19 12.54
C SER A 39 12.38 -5.47 13.34
N GLU A 40 11.69 -5.71 14.46
CA GLU A 40 11.86 -6.94 15.24
C GLU A 40 11.10 -8.12 14.60
N ARG A 41 9.91 -7.86 14.06
CA ARG A 41 9.09 -8.88 13.39
C ARG A 41 9.60 -9.25 12.00
N TYR A 42 10.22 -8.30 11.30
CA TYR A 42 10.71 -8.46 9.93
C TYR A 42 12.17 -8.00 9.78
N PRO A 43 13.14 -8.66 10.46
CA PRO A 43 14.54 -8.25 10.47
C PRO A 43 15.22 -8.34 9.09
N ASP A 44 14.69 -9.20 8.21
CA ASP A 44 15.19 -9.39 6.84
C ASP A 44 14.71 -8.29 5.86
N LEU A 45 13.79 -7.41 6.29
CA LEU A 45 13.22 -6.37 5.43
C LEU A 45 13.86 -5.01 5.72
N ASN A 46 14.36 -4.37 4.67
CA ASN A 46 14.85 -3.01 4.76
C ASN A 46 13.68 -2.02 4.78
N TRP A 47 13.46 -1.39 5.94
CA TRP A 47 12.42 -0.38 6.10
C TRP A 47 12.55 0.78 5.12
N ASP A 48 13.77 1.21 4.75
CA ASP A 48 13.96 2.35 3.86
C ASP A 48 13.45 2.07 2.44
N ASP A 49 13.61 0.82 1.98
CA ASP A 49 13.07 0.35 0.71
C ASP A 49 11.53 0.27 0.77
N LEU A 50 10.99 -0.29 1.85
CA LEU A 50 9.55 -0.39 2.09
C LEU A 50 8.88 0.98 2.25
N ASN A 51 9.60 1.93 2.83
CA ASN A 51 9.10 3.26 3.08
C ASN A 51 8.95 4.08 1.81
N ASN A 52 9.31 3.62 0.62
CA ASN A 52 9.09 4.39 -0.61
C ASN A 52 7.85 3.96 -1.40
N ARG A 53 7.40 2.71 -1.28
CA ARG A 53 6.32 2.12 -2.09
C ARG A 53 5.49 1.13 -1.28
N ILE A 54 4.27 0.86 -1.74
CA ILE A 54 3.48 -0.25 -1.18
C ILE A 54 4.13 -1.57 -1.62
N HIS A 55 4.24 -2.53 -0.72
CA HIS A 55 4.81 -3.84 -1.03
C HIS A 55 3.83 -4.96 -0.68
N VAL A 56 3.85 -6.03 -1.46
CA VAL A 56 3.10 -7.25 -1.16
C VAL A 56 4.06 -8.43 -1.20
N LYS A 57 4.05 -9.23 -0.12
CA LYS A 57 4.68 -10.54 -0.08
C LYS A 57 3.63 -11.61 -0.38
N LEU A 58 3.87 -12.34 -1.47
CA LEU A 58 3.07 -13.47 -1.87
C LEU A 58 3.43 -14.74 -1.06
N PRO A 59 2.53 -15.75 -0.99
CA PRO A 59 2.78 -16.98 -0.22
C PRO A 59 3.98 -17.81 -0.69
N ASP A 60 4.36 -17.66 -1.95
CA ASP A 60 5.54 -18.28 -2.57
C ASP A 60 6.86 -17.55 -2.24
N GLY A 61 6.79 -16.44 -1.49
CA GLY A 61 7.94 -15.60 -1.14
C GLY A 61 8.22 -14.49 -2.14
N THR A 62 7.48 -14.39 -3.25
CA THR A 62 7.65 -13.33 -4.23
C THR A 62 7.25 -11.97 -3.64
N PHE A 63 8.09 -10.96 -3.81
CA PHE A 63 7.79 -9.58 -3.47
C PHE A 63 7.33 -8.79 -4.70
N LEU A 64 6.20 -8.12 -4.55
CA LEU A 64 5.67 -7.16 -5.52
C LEU A 64 5.72 -5.77 -4.90
N GLU A 65 5.92 -4.76 -5.73
CA GLU A 65 6.02 -3.37 -5.30
C GLU A 65 5.12 -2.43 -6.12
N GLY A 66 4.78 -1.30 -5.52
CA GLY A 66 4.01 -0.23 -6.13
C GLY A 66 2.67 -0.69 -6.70
N LEU A 67 2.40 -0.32 -7.94
CA LEU A 67 1.13 -0.66 -8.59
C LEU A 67 0.97 -2.16 -8.87
N ASP A 68 2.05 -2.95 -8.97
CA ASP A 68 1.94 -4.41 -9.04
C ASP A 68 1.47 -4.98 -7.71
N ALA A 69 1.97 -4.44 -6.59
CA ALA A 69 1.52 -4.80 -5.25
C ALA A 69 0.02 -4.46 -5.06
N THR A 70 -0.38 -3.22 -5.38
CA THR A 70 -1.78 -2.78 -5.32
C THR A 70 -2.66 -3.68 -6.20
N HIS A 71 -2.30 -3.89 -7.46
CA HIS A 71 -3.08 -4.75 -8.35
C HIS A 71 -3.21 -6.19 -7.82
N ALA A 72 -2.14 -6.78 -7.29
CA ALA A 72 -2.18 -8.13 -6.72
C ALA A 72 -3.11 -8.23 -5.50
N ALA A 73 -3.08 -7.22 -4.63
CA ALA A 73 -3.96 -7.14 -3.47
C ALA A 73 -5.44 -6.99 -3.87
N TRP A 74 -5.75 -6.06 -4.77
CA TRP A 74 -7.11 -5.87 -5.28
C TRP A 74 -7.63 -7.07 -6.08
N LYS A 75 -6.73 -7.77 -6.78
CA LYS A 75 -7.07 -9.03 -7.46
C LYS A 75 -7.48 -10.13 -6.48
N LYS A 76 -6.90 -10.18 -5.27
CA LYS A 76 -7.28 -11.16 -4.26
C LYS A 76 -8.69 -10.95 -3.74
N VAL A 77 -9.10 -9.71 -3.51
CA VAL A 77 -10.46 -9.35 -3.09
C VAL A 77 -11.48 -9.30 -4.25
N GLY A 78 -11.18 -9.98 -5.37
CA GLY A 78 -12.09 -10.08 -6.52
C GLY A 78 -12.28 -8.80 -7.35
N LYS A 79 -11.52 -7.73 -7.06
CA LYS A 79 -11.64 -6.40 -7.70
C LYS A 79 -10.40 -6.01 -8.51
N GLY A 80 -9.62 -7.00 -8.96
CA GLY A 80 -8.42 -6.76 -9.78
C GLY A 80 -8.70 -5.98 -11.05
N TRP A 81 -9.92 -6.04 -11.58
CA TRP A 81 -10.34 -5.31 -12.79
C TRP A 81 -10.25 -3.78 -12.65
N LEU A 82 -10.33 -3.21 -11.43
CA LEU A 82 -10.13 -1.77 -11.20
C LEU A 82 -8.71 -1.33 -11.59
N TYR A 83 -7.73 -2.19 -11.31
CA TYR A 83 -6.31 -1.90 -11.48
C TYR A 83 -5.71 -2.64 -12.69
N ALA A 84 -6.46 -3.51 -13.35
CA ALA A 84 -6.03 -4.24 -14.54
C ALA A 84 -5.62 -3.32 -15.72
N PRO A 85 -6.35 -2.22 -16.04
CA PRO A 85 -5.94 -1.30 -17.10
C PRO A 85 -4.56 -0.68 -16.88
N LEU A 86 -4.15 -0.47 -15.61
CA LEU A 86 -2.83 0.06 -15.26
C LEU A 86 -1.67 -0.91 -15.56
N ARG A 87 -2.00 -2.18 -15.84
CA ARG A 87 -1.03 -3.23 -16.15
C ARG A 87 -0.94 -3.55 -17.64
N TRP A 88 -1.74 -2.90 -18.51
CA TRP A 88 -1.57 -3.03 -19.96
C TRP A 88 -0.20 -2.50 -20.39
N PRO A 89 0.52 -3.17 -21.31
CA PRO A 89 1.92 -2.85 -21.62
C PRO A 89 2.15 -1.38 -21.98
N VAL A 90 1.22 -0.78 -22.73
CA VAL A 90 1.29 0.65 -23.11
C VAL A 90 1.03 1.57 -21.91
N VAL A 91 -0.02 1.29 -21.13
CA VAL A 91 -0.44 2.10 -19.98
C VAL A 91 0.56 1.97 -18.83
N ARG A 92 1.14 0.79 -18.64
CA ARG A 92 2.10 0.45 -17.59
C ARG A 92 3.28 1.41 -17.59
N HIS A 93 3.86 1.71 -18.76
CA HIS A 93 4.99 2.64 -18.83
C HIS A 93 4.64 4.04 -18.32
N VAL A 94 3.43 4.51 -18.60
CA VAL A 94 2.95 5.83 -18.13
C VAL A 94 2.59 5.76 -16.65
N ALA A 95 1.87 4.71 -16.25
CA ALA A 95 1.41 4.49 -14.88
C ALA A 95 2.58 4.31 -13.92
N ASP A 96 3.63 3.57 -14.29
CA ASP A 96 4.81 3.37 -13.47
C ASP A 96 5.58 4.69 -13.32
N LYS A 97 5.71 5.51 -14.39
CA LYS A 97 6.30 6.85 -14.30
C LYS A 97 5.48 7.80 -13.41
N ALA A 98 4.16 7.78 -13.56
CA ALA A 98 3.26 8.56 -12.72
C ALA A 98 3.35 8.10 -11.26
N TYR A 99 3.48 6.79 -11.02
CA TYR A 99 3.66 6.21 -9.69
C TYR A 99 4.99 6.62 -9.06
N LEU A 100 6.08 6.68 -9.82
CA LEU A 100 7.37 7.19 -9.33
C LEU A 100 7.28 8.66 -8.90
N ALA A 101 6.63 9.49 -9.71
CA ALA A 101 6.38 10.88 -9.35
C ALA A 101 5.47 10.98 -8.11
N PHE A 102 4.46 10.11 -8.02
CA PHE A 102 3.61 9.98 -6.85
C PHE A 102 4.41 9.61 -5.61
N ALA A 103 5.19 8.54 -5.63
CA ALA A 103 6.00 8.08 -4.49
C ALA A 103 6.94 9.19 -3.99
N LYS A 104 7.61 9.90 -4.92
CA LYS A 104 8.50 11.02 -4.60
C LYS A 104 7.76 12.22 -3.97
N HIS A 105 6.50 12.42 -4.31
CA HIS A 105 5.70 13.57 -3.85
C HIS A 105 4.51 13.15 -2.98
N ARG A 106 4.54 11.93 -2.44
CA ARG A 106 3.35 11.26 -1.88
C ARG A 106 2.70 12.05 -0.78
N TYR A 107 3.48 12.76 0.05
CA TYR A 107 2.94 13.57 1.13
C TYR A 107 2.23 14.82 0.61
N LYS A 108 2.77 15.46 -0.44
CA LYS A 108 2.13 16.61 -1.09
C LYS A 108 0.89 16.20 -1.87
N ILE A 109 0.98 15.08 -2.60
CA ILE A 109 -0.14 14.57 -3.40
C ILE A 109 -1.23 14.01 -2.50
N SER A 110 -0.87 13.27 -1.45
CA SER A 110 -1.80 12.83 -0.42
C SER A 110 -2.48 14.02 0.23
N TYR A 111 -1.75 15.07 0.62
CA TYR A 111 -2.36 16.28 1.16
C TYR A 111 -3.31 16.95 0.17
N TRP A 112 -2.94 17.04 -1.11
CA TRP A 112 -3.78 17.64 -2.14
C TRP A 112 -5.06 16.82 -2.42
N LEU A 113 -4.95 15.48 -2.45
CA LEU A 113 -6.06 14.57 -2.74
C LEU A 113 -6.99 14.35 -1.54
N THR A 114 -6.43 14.27 -0.33
CA THR A 114 -7.19 13.93 0.88
C THR A 114 -7.49 15.16 1.76
N GLY A 115 -6.81 16.29 1.53
CA GLY A 115 -6.86 17.46 2.41
C GLY A 115 -6.17 17.26 3.77
N GLN A 116 -5.66 16.05 4.07
CA GLN A 116 -5.08 15.70 5.36
C GLN A 116 -3.56 15.83 5.34
N LYS A 117 -3.00 16.53 6.34
CA LYS A 117 -1.55 16.56 6.57
C LYS A 117 -1.10 15.23 7.17
N ARG A 118 0.21 14.93 7.05
CA ARG A 118 0.85 13.82 7.79
C ARG A 118 0.43 13.94 9.26
N GLY A 119 -0.25 12.93 9.75
CA GLY A 119 -0.72 12.88 11.12
C GLY A 119 -0.46 11.48 11.66
N PRO A 120 -0.04 11.36 12.93
CA PRO A 120 -0.02 10.07 13.59
C PRO A 120 -1.42 9.46 13.50
N GLU A 121 -1.48 8.14 13.40
CA GLU A 121 -2.74 7.43 13.46
C GLU A 121 -3.45 7.87 14.74
N CYS A 122 -4.66 8.43 14.62
CA CYS A 122 -5.50 8.62 15.80
C CYS A 122 -5.80 7.23 16.34
N GLY A 123 -5.11 6.86 17.41
CA GLY A 123 -5.40 5.67 18.19
C GLY A 123 -6.91 5.62 18.46
N GLY A 124 -7.51 4.48 18.12
CA GLY A 124 -8.89 4.21 18.46
C GLY A 124 -9.06 4.34 19.97
N LYS A 125 -9.90 5.28 20.39
CA LYS A 125 -10.74 5.09 21.56
C LYS A 125 -12.14 4.82 21.05
N HIS A 126 -12.49 3.54 21.01
CA HIS A 126 -13.87 3.14 21.20
C HIS A 126 -14.20 3.45 22.67
N GLU A 127 -15.11 4.40 22.87
CA GLU A 127 -15.86 4.59 24.11
C GLU A 127 -17.20 3.86 24.00
#